data_AF-A0A397Y1M4-F1
#
_entry.id   AF-A0A397Y1M4-F1
#
_cell.length_a   1.000
_cell.length_b   1.000
_cell.length_c   1.000
_cell.angle_alpha   90.00
_cell.angle_beta   90.00
_cell.angle_gamma   90.00
#
_symmetry.space_group_name_H-M   'P 1'
#
loop_
_entity.id
_entity.type
_entity.pdbx_description
1 polymer ?
#
loop_
_entity_poly.entity_id
_entity_poly.type
_entity_poly.pdbx_seq_one_letter_code
_entity_poly.pdbx_strand_id
1 'polypeptide(L)'
;MATSTGEKSLIVSFGEMLIDFVPTVSGVSLAEAPGFIKAPGGAPANVAIAVSRLGGRAAFVGKLGDDEFGHMLAGILKQNGVSAEGINFDTGARTALAFVTLRSDGEREFMFYRNPSADMLLRPDELNLDLIKSDEARLREVLRFANACGAITTTKKGAIPALPTESEVQSLLNGN
;
A
#
# COMPACT_ATOMS: atom_id res chain seq x y z
N MET A 1 10.23 20.86 -34.66
CA MET A 1 10.36 21.54 -33.35
C MET A 1 8.97 22.05 -33.01
N ALA A 2 8.23 21.56 -32.02
CA ALA A 2 8.60 21.17 -30.67
C ALA A 2 8.31 19.69 -30.37
N THR A 3 9.27 19.04 -29.72
CA THR A 3 9.04 17.81 -28.94
C THR A 3 8.16 18.21 -27.76
N SER A 4 6.91 17.74 -27.68
CA SER A 4 6.23 17.75 -26.39
C SER A 4 7.07 16.89 -25.46
N THR A 5 7.81 17.50 -24.54
CA THR A 5 8.34 16.78 -23.38
C THR A 5 7.12 16.29 -22.63
N GLY A 6 6.64 15.09 -22.96
CA GLY A 6 5.45 14.49 -22.36
C GLY A 6 5.73 14.37 -20.88
N GLU A 7 5.14 15.25 -20.08
CA GLU A 7 5.20 15.14 -18.63
C GLU A 7 4.67 13.75 -18.29
N LYS A 8 5.52 12.92 -17.69
CA LYS A 8 5.11 11.60 -17.23
C LYS A 8 3.99 11.81 -16.20
N SER A 9 2.84 11.19 -16.43
CA SER A 9 1.73 11.20 -15.49
C SER A 9 2.20 10.67 -14.14
N LEU A 10 1.77 11.32 -13.07
CA LEU A 10 2.07 10.90 -11.70
C LEU A 10 1.11 9.77 -11.29
N ILE A 11 1.65 8.66 -10.80
CA ILE A 11 0.87 7.62 -10.11
C ILE A 11 0.95 7.88 -8.61
N VAL A 12 -0.19 8.06 -7.96
CA VAL A 12 -0.27 8.19 -6.50
C VAL A 12 -0.75 6.86 -5.93
N SER A 13 0.05 6.23 -5.08
CA SER A 13 -0.36 5.07 -4.29
C SER A 13 -0.74 5.52 -2.89
N PHE A 14 -1.89 5.05 -2.41
CA PHE A 14 -2.46 5.43 -1.12
C PHE A 14 -2.63 4.18 -0.25
N GLY A 15 -2.21 4.25 1.02
CA GLY A 15 -2.49 3.23 2.01
C GLY A 15 -1.34 3.02 2.98
N GLU A 16 -1.10 1.77 3.36
CA GLU A 16 -0.15 1.42 4.40
C GLU A 16 1.26 1.15 3.89
N MET A 17 2.24 1.45 4.73
CA MET A 17 3.61 0.98 4.63
C MET A 17 4.06 0.57 6.03
N LEU A 18 4.69 -0.60 6.15
CA LEU A 18 4.87 -1.27 7.43
C LEU A 18 6.14 -2.12 7.44
N ILE A 19 6.46 -2.71 8.60
CA ILE A 19 7.57 -3.67 8.71
C ILE A 19 7.02 -5.09 8.70
N ASP A 20 7.42 -5.87 7.71
CA ASP A 20 7.24 -7.32 7.69
C ASP A 20 8.38 -7.98 8.47
N PHE A 21 8.05 -8.78 9.47
CA PHE A 21 8.95 -9.68 10.15
C PHE A 21 8.77 -11.08 9.56
N VAL A 22 9.78 -11.51 8.80
CA VAL A 22 9.82 -12.82 8.14
C VAL A 22 10.74 -13.74 8.93
N PRO A 23 10.32 -14.97 9.26
CA PRO A 23 11.16 -15.94 9.96
C PRO A 23 12.52 -16.15 9.30
N THR A 24 13.55 -16.36 10.11
CA THR A 24 14.89 -16.75 9.63
C THR A 24 14.93 -18.18 9.08
N VAL A 25 13.90 -18.98 9.35
CA VAL A 25 13.75 -20.36 8.87
C VAL A 25 12.35 -20.55 8.28
N SER A 26 12.26 -21.28 7.17
CA SER A 26 10.99 -21.52 6.47
C SER A 26 10.23 -22.71 7.07
N GLY A 27 8.91 -22.77 6.80
CA GLY A 27 8.11 -23.96 7.07
C GLY A 27 7.62 -24.12 8.51
N VAL A 28 7.80 -23.08 9.34
CA VAL A 28 7.42 -23.07 10.77
C VAL A 28 6.27 -22.11 11.03
N SER A 29 5.52 -22.34 12.11
CA SER A 29 4.53 -21.35 12.58
C SER A 29 5.19 -20.10 13.18
N LEU A 30 4.41 -19.05 13.43
CA LEU A 30 4.91 -17.85 14.10
C LEU A 30 5.45 -18.14 15.51
N ALA A 31 4.85 -19.08 16.23
CA ALA A 31 5.25 -19.44 17.59
C ALA A 31 6.54 -20.27 17.65
N GLU A 32 6.83 -21.03 16.59
CA GLU A 32 8.01 -21.89 16.49
C GLU A 32 9.22 -21.18 15.86
N ALA A 33 9.00 -20.01 15.23
CA ALA A 33 10.06 -19.26 14.58
C ALA A 33 11.14 -18.83 15.60
N PRO A 34 12.41 -19.22 15.41
CA PRO A 34 13.50 -18.92 16.35
C PRO A 34 13.95 -17.45 16.28
N GLY A 35 13.57 -16.73 15.22
CA GLY A 35 13.96 -15.35 14.99
C GLY A 35 13.32 -14.82 13.72
N PHE A 36 13.35 -13.49 13.57
CA PHE A 36 12.77 -12.79 12.44
C PHE A 36 13.74 -11.76 11.87
N ILE A 37 13.67 -11.55 10.56
CA ILE A 37 14.35 -10.47 9.86
C ILE A 37 13.31 -9.44 9.44
N LYS A 38 13.60 -8.16 9.70
CA LYS A 38 12.75 -7.05 9.25
C LYS A 38 12.91 -6.83 7.75
N ALA A 39 11.80 -6.64 7.06
CA ALA A 39 11.72 -6.22 5.67
C ALA A 39 10.70 -5.08 5.53
N PRO A 40 10.96 -4.08 4.66
CA PRO A 40 9.94 -3.09 4.33
C PRO A 40 8.78 -3.76 3.58
N GLY A 41 7.56 -3.51 4.04
CA GLY A 41 6.31 -4.04 3.48
C GLY A 41 5.32 -2.93 3.14
N GLY A 42 4.13 -3.35 2.69
CA GLY A 42 3.03 -2.46 2.27
C GLY A 42 2.76 -2.57 0.77
N ALA A 43 1.57 -3.05 0.41
CA ALA A 43 1.21 -3.26 -1.00
C ALA A 43 1.21 -1.95 -1.81
N PRO A 44 0.67 -0.82 -1.32
CA PRO A 44 0.68 0.43 -2.06
C PRO A 44 2.11 1.00 -2.22
N ALA A 45 2.98 0.83 -1.22
CA ALA A 45 4.38 1.25 -1.31
C ALA A 45 5.14 0.47 -2.39
N ASN A 46 4.90 -0.84 -2.48
CA ASN A 46 5.48 -1.70 -3.51
C ASN A 46 5.07 -1.26 -4.93
N VAL A 47 3.81 -0.86 -5.13
CA VAL A 47 3.33 -0.33 -6.41
C VAL A 47 4.05 0.96 -6.78
N ALA A 48 4.15 1.92 -5.85
CA ALA A 48 4.83 3.20 -6.10
C ALA A 48 6.31 3.00 -6.46
N ILE A 49 7.01 2.14 -5.72
CA ILE A 49 8.42 1.80 -5.99
C ILE A 49 8.55 1.12 -7.36
N ALA A 50 7.66 0.19 -7.71
CA ALA A 50 7.69 -0.47 -9.01
C ALA A 50 7.50 0.52 -10.16
N VAL A 51 6.52 1.44 -10.05
CA VAL A 51 6.31 2.50 -11.05
C VAL A 51 7.57 3.35 -11.22
N SER A 52 8.18 3.79 -10.12
CA SER A 52 9.40 4.60 -10.16
C SER A 52 10.57 3.84 -10.80
N ARG A 53 10.80 2.57 -10.41
CA ARG A 53 11.86 1.71 -10.98
C ARG A 53 11.69 1.44 -12.48
N LEU A 54 10.45 1.41 -12.97
CA LEU A 54 10.13 1.29 -14.39
C LEU A 54 10.20 2.62 -15.16
N GLY A 55 10.68 3.69 -14.50
CA GLY A 55 10.89 5.01 -15.10
C GLY A 55 9.66 5.91 -15.09
N GLY A 56 8.58 5.54 -14.41
CA GLY A 56 7.41 6.39 -14.17
C GLY A 56 7.66 7.42 -13.05
N ARG A 57 6.68 8.31 -12.84
CA ARG A 57 6.64 9.19 -11.66
C ARG A 57 5.66 8.61 -10.65
N ALA A 58 6.09 8.48 -9.41
CA ALA A 58 5.26 7.96 -8.34
C ALA A 58 5.31 8.83 -7.08
N ALA A 59 4.20 8.88 -6.36
CA ALA A 59 4.11 9.43 -5.02
C ALA A 59 3.38 8.46 -4.10
N PHE A 60 3.70 8.52 -2.82
CA PHE A 60 3.05 7.72 -1.79
C PHE A 60 2.32 8.62 -0.80
N VAL A 61 1.07 8.28 -0.50
CA VAL A 61 0.25 8.93 0.52
C VAL A 61 -0.08 7.90 1.60
N GLY A 62 0.27 8.22 2.83
CA GLY A 62 0.07 7.34 3.97
C GLY A 62 0.53 7.98 5.27
N LYS A 63 0.37 7.27 6.38
CA LYS A 63 0.82 7.73 7.71
C LYS A 63 1.70 6.68 8.36
N LEU A 64 2.82 7.12 8.90
CA LEU A 64 3.83 6.31 9.59
C LEU A 64 3.97 6.79 11.02
N GLY A 65 4.51 5.95 11.91
CA GLY A 65 4.86 6.41 13.25
C GLY A 65 6.05 7.37 13.17
N ASP A 66 6.09 8.39 14.01
CA ASP A 66 7.28 9.21 14.24
C ASP A 66 8.30 8.40 15.08
N ASP A 67 8.83 7.35 14.46
CA ASP A 67 9.75 6.38 15.03
C ASP A 67 10.79 5.91 14.01
N GLU A 68 11.82 5.19 14.48
CA GLU A 68 12.93 4.70 13.66
C GLU A 68 12.45 3.90 12.42
N PHE A 69 11.38 3.11 12.56
CA PHE A 69 10.84 2.37 11.44
C PHE A 69 10.11 3.27 10.44
N GLY A 70 9.32 4.22 10.91
CA GLY A 70 8.63 5.17 10.04
C GLY A 70 9.61 6.02 9.22
N HIS A 71 10.64 6.58 9.87
CA HIS A 71 11.68 7.36 9.19
C HIS A 71 12.48 6.52 8.19
N MET A 72 12.79 5.27 8.55
CA MET A 72 13.46 4.33 7.65
C MET A 72 12.60 4.00 6.41
N LEU A 73 11.31 3.75 6.58
CA LEU A 73 10.37 3.46 5.49
C LEU A 73 10.21 4.66 4.55
N ALA A 74 10.03 5.87 5.09
CA ALA A 74 10.00 7.11 4.29
C ALA A 74 11.33 7.32 3.53
N GLY A 75 12.46 7.00 4.17
CA GLY A 75 13.78 7.01 3.53
C GLY A 75 13.88 6.05 2.35
N ILE A 76 13.33 4.84 2.47
CA ILE A 76 13.29 3.84 1.39
C ILE A 76 12.50 4.34 0.19
N LEU A 77 11.33 4.97 0.40
CA LEU A 77 10.55 5.56 -0.69
C LEU A 77 11.38 6.61 -1.45
N LYS A 78 12.01 7.53 -0.72
CA LYS A 78 12.86 8.57 -1.30
C LYS A 78 14.05 7.99 -2.07
N GLN A 79 14.73 6.98 -1.53
CA GLN A 79 15.85 6.30 -2.20
C GLN A 79 15.43 5.61 -3.50
N ASN A 80 14.17 5.19 -3.62
CA ASN A 80 13.62 4.60 -4.83
C ASN A 80 12.95 5.64 -5.75
N GLY A 81 13.14 6.95 -5.53
CA GLY A 81 12.60 8.00 -6.39
C GLY A 81 11.10 8.25 -6.26
N VAL A 82 10.46 7.70 -5.22
CA VAL A 82 9.05 7.95 -4.92
C VAL A 82 8.94 9.25 -4.10
N SER A 83 8.04 10.16 -4.50
CA SER A 83 7.75 11.34 -3.69
C SER A 83 7.11 10.95 -2.36
N ALA A 84 7.70 11.45 -1.28
CA ALA A 84 7.26 11.24 0.10
C ALA A 84 6.45 12.44 0.65
N GLU A 85 6.07 13.41 -0.19
CA GLU A 85 5.31 14.61 0.21
C GLU A 85 3.88 14.32 0.69
N GLY A 86 3.39 13.09 0.47
CA GLY A 86 2.11 12.60 0.98
C GLY A 86 2.22 11.83 2.30
N ILE A 87 3.42 11.72 2.89
CA ILE A 87 3.63 11.00 4.16
C ILE A 87 3.38 11.94 5.34
N ASN A 88 2.53 11.48 6.26
CA ASN A 88 2.38 12.07 7.58
C ASN A 88 3.06 11.20 8.64
N PHE A 89 3.56 11.83 9.70
CA PHE A 89 4.11 11.15 10.86
C PHE A 89 3.19 11.31 12.07
N ASP A 90 2.91 10.22 12.77
CA ASP A 90 2.08 10.20 13.97
C ASP A 90 2.96 10.06 15.22
N THR A 91 2.83 10.99 16.17
CA THR A 91 3.58 10.97 17.43
C THR A 91 2.91 10.14 18.52
N GLY A 92 1.64 9.75 18.35
CA GLY A 92 0.85 8.99 19.32
C GLY A 92 0.73 7.50 18.98
N ALA A 93 0.85 7.12 17.71
CA ALA A 93 0.78 5.75 17.23
C ALA A 93 2.08 5.28 16.56
N ARG A 94 2.38 3.98 16.67
CA ARG A 94 3.58 3.38 16.11
C ARG A 94 3.39 3.00 14.65
N THR A 95 4.51 2.90 13.93
CA THR A 95 4.55 2.24 12.62
C THR A 95 4.04 0.80 12.73
N ALA A 96 3.15 0.40 11.81
CA ALA A 96 2.58 -0.94 11.80
C ALA A 96 3.65 -2.02 11.63
N LEU A 97 3.44 -3.16 12.29
CA LEU A 97 4.25 -4.36 12.12
C LEU A 97 3.37 -5.53 11.67
N ALA A 98 3.92 -6.41 10.85
CA ALA A 98 3.29 -7.66 10.45
C ALA A 98 4.29 -8.79 10.64
N PHE A 99 3.87 -9.88 11.29
CA PHE A 99 4.63 -11.12 11.32
C PHE A 99 4.02 -12.06 10.30
N VAL A 100 4.85 -12.58 9.39
CA VAL A 100 4.38 -13.36 8.24
C VAL A 100 5.20 -14.63 8.11
N THR A 101 4.55 -15.78 8.09
CA THR A 101 5.22 -17.06 7.81
C THR A 101 4.48 -17.85 6.74
N LEU A 102 5.25 -18.71 6.06
CA LEU A 102 4.74 -19.76 5.19
C LEU A 102 5.10 -21.10 5.83
N ARG A 103 4.09 -21.83 6.27
CA ARG A 103 4.22 -23.14 6.89
C ARG A 103 4.57 -24.21 5.85
N SER A 104 5.07 -25.34 6.31
CA SER A 104 5.48 -26.47 5.45
C SER A 104 4.32 -27.10 4.67
N ASP A 105 3.09 -26.95 5.16
CA ASP A 105 1.84 -27.31 4.49
C ASP A 105 1.42 -26.31 3.39
N GLY A 106 2.16 -25.20 3.23
CA GLY A 106 1.87 -24.13 2.27
C GLY A 106 0.90 -23.07 2.78
N GLU A 107 0.39 -23.20 4.01
CA GLU A 107 -0.49 -22.20 4.61
C GLU A 107 0.30 -20.97 5.07
N ARG A 108 -0.31 -19.79 4.87
CA ARG A 108 0.27 -18.52 5.30
C ARG A 108 -0.36 -18.08 6.60
N GLU A 109 0.47 -17.72 7.59
CA GLU A 109 0.00 -17.08 8.81
C GLU A 109 0.44 -15.60 8.81
N PHE A 110 -0.49 -14.73 9.21
CA PHE A 110 -0.26 -13.30 9.35
C PHE A 110 -0.68 -12.87 10.75
N MET A 111 0.17 -12.13 11.45
CA MET A 111 -0.16 -11.48 12.72
C MET A 111 0.21 -10.00 12.64
N PHE A 112 -0.80 -9.15 12.61
CA PHE A 112 -0.64 -7.70 12.48
C PHE A 112 -0.69 -7.01 13.85
N TYR A 113 0.27 -6.12 14.10
CA TYR A 113 0.29 -5.23 15.26
C TYR A 113 -0.12 -3.84 14.81
N ARG A 114 -1.40 -3.53 15.01
CA ARG A 114 -2.03 -2.29 14.52
C ARG A 114 -3.02 -1.70 15.55
N ASN A 115 -2.68 -1.61 16.84
CA ASN A 115 -3.66 -1.32 17.91
C ASN A 115 -3.59 0.08 18.56
N PRO A 116 -4.03 1.19 17.92
CA PRO A 116 -3.96 1.48 16.49
C PRO A 116 -2.51 1.73 16.05
N SER A 117 -2.16 1.36 14.82
CA SER A 117 -0.93 1.85 14.17
C SER A 117 -1.21 3.13 13.39
N ALA A 118 -0.15 3.88 13.08
CA ALA A 118 -0.25 5.18 12.44
C ALA A 118 -1.02 5.17 11.11
N ASP A 119 -0.87 4.12 10.28
CA ASP A 119 -1.57 3.97 8.99
C ASP A 119 -3.10 3.97 9.13
N MET A 120 -3.63 3.51 10.27
CA MET A 120 -5.06 3.50 10.55
C MET A 120 -5.60 4.85 11.04
N LEU A 121 -4.71 5.79 11.35
CA LEU A 121 -5.05 7.09 11.96
C LEU A 121 -4.85 8.26 10.99
N LEU A 122 -4.68 7.99 9.70
CA LEU A 122 -4.67 9.03 8.68
C LEU A 122 -6.06 9.66 8.55
N ARG A 123 -6.12 10.97 8.72
CA ARG A 123 -7.38 11.73 8.65
C ARG A 123 -7.50 12.51 7.34
N PRO A 124 -8.72 12.85 6.90
CA PRO A 124 -8.94 13.63 5.69
C PRO A 124 -8.23 15.00 5.67
N ASP A 125 -8.12 15.66 6.82
CA ASP A 125 -7.47 16.97 6.97
C ASP A 125 -5.94 16.91 6.91
N GLU A 126 -5.35 15.71 6.99
CA GLU A 126 -3.91 15.47 6.86
C GLU A 126 -3.51 15.17 5.40
N LEU A 127 -4.48 15.05 4.49
CA LEU A 127 -4.20 14.74 3.08
C LEU A 127 -3.62 15.96 2.35
N ASN A 128 -2.45 15.77 1.74
CA ASN A 128 -1.92 16.72 0.77
C ASN A 128 -2.78 16.69 -0.51
N LEU A 129 -3.80 17.53 -0.54
CA LEU A 129 -4.72 17.57 -1.68
C LEU A 129 -4.01 18.05 -2.95
N ASP A 130 -2.96 18.87 -2.89
CA ASP A 130 -2.25 19.31 -4.11
C ASP A 130 -1.53 18.15 -4.82
N LEU A 131 -1.11 17.13 -4.05
CA LEU A 131 -0.53 15.90 -4.59
C LEU A 131 -1.57 14.98 -5.25
N ILE A 132 -2.81 15.01 -4.74
CA ILE A 132 -3.92 14.13 -5.16
C ILE A 132 -4.82 14.83 -6.20
N LYS A 133 -4.77 16.17 -6.25
CA LYS A 133 -5.69 17.03 -7.00
C LYS A 133 -5.65 16.70 -8.48
N SER A 134 -6.69 15.97 -8.83
CA SER A 134 -7.25 15.80 -10.15
C SER A 134 -8.71 16.27 -10.06
N ASP A 135 -9.37 16.40 -11.21
CA ASP A 135 -10.81 16.67 -11.31
C ASP A 135 -11.62 15.84 -10.27
N GLU A 136 -12.41 16.51 -9.42
CA GLU A 136 -13.18 15.87 -8.34
C GLU A 136 -14.11 14.80 -8.89
N ALA A 137 -14.72 15.03 -10.06
CA ALA A 137 -15.60 14.06 -10.70
C ALA A 137 -14.83 12.77 -11.02
N ARG A 138 -13.62 12.91 -11.57
CA ARG A 138 -12.72 11.79 -11.86
C ARG A 138 -12.27 11.07 -10.60
N LEU A 139 -11.94 11.79 -9.54
CA LEU A 139 -11.53 11.16 -8.27
C LEU A 139 -12.68 10.34 -7.67
N ARG A 140 -13.91 10.85 -7.71
CA ARG A 140 -15.12 10.11 -7.29
C ARG A 140 -15.33 8.84 -8.12
N GLU A 141 -15.15 8.92 -9.44
CA GLU A 141 -15.25 7.78 -10.34
C GLU A 141 -14.21 6.70 -10.00
N VAL A 142 -12.93 7.09 -9.86
CA VAL A 142 -11.83 6.18 -9.53
C VAL A 142 -12.08 5.49 -8.18
N LEU A 143 -12.49 6.24 -7.15
CA LEU A 143 -12.79 5.68 -5.83
C LEU A 143 -13.98 4.70 -5.89
N ARG A 144 -15.04 5.04 -6.63
CA ARG A 144 -16.20 4.17 -6.80
C ARG A 144 -15.84 2.88 -7.52
N PHE A 145 -15.03 2.97 -8.59
CA PHE A 145 -14.51 1.82 -9.31
C PHE A 145 -13.63 0.94 -8.41
N ALA A 146 -12.68 1.53 -7.69
CA ALA A 146 -11.77 0.80 -6.79
C ALA A 146 -12.52 0.08 -5.65
N ASN A 147 -13.53 0.72 -5.05
CA ASN A 147 -14.37 0.10 -4.03
C ASN A 147 -15.15 -1.10 -4.56
N ALA A 148 -15.71 -0.99 -5.78
CA ALA A 148 -16.38 -2.12 -6.43
C ALA A 148 -15.40 -3.25 -6.75
N CYS A 149 -14.17 -2.93 -7.19
CA CYS A 149 -13.13 -3.94 -7.36
C CYS A 149 -12.86 -4.70 -6.05
N GLY A 150 -12.62 -3.96 -4.96
CA GLY A 150 -12.38 -4.54 -3.63
C GLY A 150 -13.53 -5.42 -3.16
N ALA A 151 -14.78 -4.95 -3.32
CA ALA A 151 -15.97 -5.71 -2.97
C ALA A 151 -16.02 -7.07 -3.71
N ILE A 152 -15.84 -7.07 -5.03
CA ILE A 152 -15.86 -8.31 -5.82
C ILE A 152 -14.70 -9.23 -5.44
N THR A 153 -13.48 -8.69 -5.25
CA THR A 153 -12.30 -9.49 -4.92
C THR A 153 -12.46 -10.27 -3.61
N THR A 154 -13.16 -9.73 -2.62
CA THR A 154 -13.43 -10.45 -1.36
C THR A 154 -14.40 -11.64 -1.49
N THR A 155 -15.11 -11.77 -2.62
CA THR A 155 -16.08 -12.86 -2.87
C THR A 155 -15.48 -14.09 -3.56
N LYS A 156 -14.25 -13.98 -4.06
CA LYS A 156 -13.58 -15.02 -4.85
C LYS A 156 -12.30 -15.50 -4.15
N LYS A 157 -11.89 -16.74 -4.43
CA LYS A 157 -10.65 -17.30 -3.88
C LYS A 157 -9.44 -16.95 -4.75
N GLY A 158 -8.30 -16.78 -4.09
CA GLY A 158 -7.00 -16.53 -4.72
C GLY A 158 -6.71 -15.03 -4.86
N ALA A 159 -5.48 -14.69 -5.24
CA ALA A 159 -5.09 -13.30 -5.47
C ALA A 159 -5.52 -12.86 -6.88
N ILE A 160 -4.85 -13.39 -7.91
CA ILE A 160 -5.14 -13.06 -9.32
C ILE A 160 -6.52 -13.55 -9.77
N PRO A 161 -6.94 -14.80 -9.47
CA PRO A 161 -8.26 -15.28 -9.90
C PRO A 161 -9.44 -14.52 -9.26
N ALA A 162 -9.20 -13.79 -8.18
CA ALA A 162 -10.21 -12.97 -7.53
C ALA A 162 -10.30 -11.54 -8.07
N LEU A 163 -9.37 -11.11 -8.93
CA LEU A 163 -9.45 -9.79 -9.55
C LEU A 163 -10.63 -9.76 -10.53
N PRO A 164 -11.48 -8.73 -10.47
CA PRO A 164 -12.62 -8.62 -11.38
C PRO A 164 -12.18 -8.17 -12.76
N THR A 165 -12.99 -8.49 -13.76
CA THR A 165 -12.97 -7.83 -15.06
C THR A 165 -13.68 -6.48 -14.98
N GLU A 166 -13.39 -5.58 -15.91
CA GLU A 166 -14.10 -4.29 -16.02
C GLU A 166 -15.62 -4.48 -16.13
N SER A 167 -16.06 -5.46 -16.92
CA SER A 167 -17.49 -5.79 -17.08
C SER A 167 -18.16 -6.13 -15.74
N GLU A 168 -17.52 -6.95 -14.91
CA GLU A 168 -18.05 -7.32 -13.59
C GLU A 168 -18.16 -6.11 -12.65
N VAL A 169 -17.18 -5.20 -12.70
CA VAL A 169 -17.22 -3.95 -11.94
C VAL A 169 -18.38 -3.07 -12.40
N GLN A 170 -18.56 -2.91 -13.71
CA GLN A 170 -19.64 -2.10 -14.27
C GLN A 170 -21.03 -2.67 -13.94
N SER A 171 -21.21 -4.00 -13.98
CA SER A 171 -22.47 -4.62 -13.56
C SER A 171 -22.82 -4.28 -12.10
N LEU A 172 -21.85 -4.44 -11.19
CA LEU A 172 -22.04 -4.09 -9.78
C LEU A 172 -22.36 -2.61 -9.58
N LEU A 173 -21.65 -1.71 -10.28
CA LEU A 173 -21.85 -0.26 -10.14
C LEU A 173 -23.19 0.23 -10.67
N ASN A 174 -23.73 -0.45 -11.68
CA ASN A 174 -25.00 -0.14 -12.33
C ASN A 174 -26.20 -0.88 -11.71
N GLY A 175 -25.96 -1.78 -10.75
CA GLY A 175 -27.02 -2.52 -10.05
C GLY A 175 -27.64 -3.67 -10.86
N ASN A 176 -26.88 -4.24 -11.81
CA ASN A 176 -27.29 -5.35 -12.67
C ASN A 176 -26.62 -6.66 -12.26
#